data_AF-A0A1U9K803-F1
#
_entry.id   AF-A0A1U9K803-F1
#
_cell.length_a   1.000
_cell.length_b   1.000
_cell.length_c   1.000
_cell.angle_alpha   90.00
_cell.angle_beta   90.00
_cell.angle_gamma   90.00
#
_symmetry.space_group_name_H-M   'P 1'
#
loop_
_entity.id
_entity.type
_entity.pdbx_description
1 polymer ?
#
loop_
_entity_poly.entity_id
_entity_poly.type
_entity_poly.pdbx_seq_one_letter_code
_entity_poly.pdbx_strand_id
1 'polypeptide(L)'
;MFDVGRRVLFLILIGLLSGCQTASEAGADPQTEQPTAAVGKMPEEQSEPFRPYAYEEVSQLKTLVFADGFEAYTSEKPYLLGYSYEGDYVATIIYDAAQEGYIVEVHDTLTNSVAYEAFVPSADRLLKSDSVSHDLLTAAQESLDMGYRIKVPPVVNEQTSGVFEQQGAEGNMFRFHLGVEEETFRVEVSNQDGQMWIVVNDSTPLNTDQTFVHEYTWAIHPQGTDRVSIMVYTAVDGQPVTPYVYTVNTAALDRRLSEQALNQTLEKWLDHPKIIYRYPSTANAHCVLAVEAEGEEALDATSIYNGRVAEFVLLDRNGEKVVHGEASGVFDREDHLLSAPDEHHHYEITVIPGQVARYAELLVVDIYNGEDDLAQTLEWSWDAKEREFQLIGAEGTE
;
A
#
# COMPACT_ATOMS: atom_id res chain seq x y z
N MET A 1 18.71 -7.35 -21.61
CA MET A 1 18.01 -6.58 -22.66
C MET A 1 16.77 -7.35 -23.07
N PHE A 2 15.73 -7.29 -22.22
CA PHE A 2 14.41 -7.84 -22.51
C PHE A 2 13.37 -6.83 -22.04
N ASP A 3 12.55 -6.44 -23.00
CA ASP A 3 11.42 -5.53 -22.94
C ASP A 3 10.22 -6.31 -22.41
N VAL A 4 9.69 -5.96 -21.23
CA VAL A 4 8.50 -6.60 -20.66
C VAL A 4 7.37 -5.58 -20.65
N GLY A 5 6.65 -5.56 -21.76
CA GLY A 5 5.45 -4.76 -21.95
C GLY A 5 4.33 -5.15 -20.98
N ARG A 6 3.81 -4.15 -20.28
CA ARG A 6 2.51 -4.16 -19.59
C ARG A 6 1.42 -4.61 -20.56
N ARG A 7 0.86 -5.80 -20.33
CA ARG A 7 -0.34 -6.27 -21.02
C ARG A 7 -1.57 -5.64 -20.36
N VAL A 8 -2.12 -4.63 -21.02
CA VAL A 8 -3.47 -4.11 -20.77
C VAL A 8 -4.47 -5.15 -21.28
N LEU A 9 -5.28 -5.71 -20.38
CA LEU A 9 -6.37 -6.62 -20.73
C LEU A 9 -7.59 -5.79 -21.16
N PHE A 10 -7.71 -5.52 -22.47
CA PHE A 10 -8.92 -5.00 -23.08
C PHE A 10 -9.94 -6.13 -23.29
N LEU A 11 -11.04 -6.13 -22.53
CA LEU A 11 -12.22 -6.95 -22.84
C LEU A 11 -13.15 -6.16 -23.77
N ILE A 12 -13.06 -6.42 -25.07
CA ILE A 12 -14.04 -6.01 -26.07
C ILE A 12 -15.03 -7.15 -26.27
N LEU A 13 -16.29 -6.96 -25.86
CA LEU A 13 -17.40 -7.85 -26.19
C LEU A 13 -18.23 -7.23 -27.33
N ILE A 14 -18.01 -7.70 -28.56
CA ILE A 14 -18.91 -7.43 -29.70
C ILE A 14 -19.66 -8.71 -30.01
N GLY A 15 -20.99 -8.60 -29.98
CA GLY A 15 -21.92 -9.73 -30.00
C GLY A 15 -22.23 -10.33 -31.36
N LEU A 16 -23.16 -11.28 -31.35
CA LEU A 16 -23.87 -11.74 -32.53
C LEU A 16 -25.36 -11.86 -32.24
N LEU A 17 -26.11 -11.03 -32.95
CA LEU A 17 -27.52 -11.17 -33.25
C LEU A 17 -27.78 -12.46 -34.03
N SER A 18 -28.87 -13.14 -33.71
CA SER A 18 -29.62 -13.93 -34.68
C SER A 18 -31.10 -13.84 -34.32
N GLY A 19 -31.84 -13.16 -35.18
CA GLY A 19 -33.29 -13.00 -35.06
C GLY A 19 -34.05 -14.22 -35.54
N CYS A 20 -35.32 -14.28 -35.12
CA CYS A 20 -36.38 -14.90 -35.90
C CYS A 20 -37.68 -14.10 -35.68
N GLN A 21 -38.24 -13.63 -36.78
CA GLN A 21 -39.53 -12.94 -36.90
C GLN A 21 -40.70 -13.92 -36.68
N THR A 22 -41.82 -13.52 -36.07
CA THR A 22 -43.16 -13.20 -36.66
C THR A 22 -44.19 -13.60 -35.57
N ALA A 23 -45.38 -13.05 -35.36
CA ALA A 23 -46.32 -12.25 -36.13
C ALA A 23 -47.19 -11.41 -35.15
N SER A 24 -47.49 -10.14 -35.45
CA SER A 24 -48.82 -9.62 -35.84
C SER A 24 -50.01 -9.98 -34.93
N GLU A 25 -50.57 -9.00 -34.22
CA GLU A 25 -51.99 -8.65 -34.38
C GLU A 25 -52.33 -7.26 -33.83
N ALA A 26 -53.38 -6.69 -34.42
CA ALA A 26 -53.73 -5.28 -34.48
C ALA A 26 -54.52 -4.78 -33.25
N GLY A 27 -54.45 -3.47 -32.99
CA GLY A 27 -55.31 -2.76 -32.05
C GLY A 27 -55.17 -1.25 -32.23
N ALA A 28 -56.26 -0.60 -32.61
CA ALA A 28 -56.33 0.76 -33.11
C ALA A 28 -55.96 1.89 -32.11
N ASP A 29 -55.50 2.99 -32.71
CA ASP A 29 -55.35 4.39 -32.26
C ASP A 29 -56.49 4.90 -31.33
N PRO A 30 -56.29 5.95 -30.50
CA PRO A 30 -56.00 7.29 -31.04
C PRO A 30 -54.97 8.13 -30.26
N GLN A 31 -54.15 8.83 -31.05
CA GLN A 31 -53.64 10.20 -30.87
C GLN A 31 -53.87 10.86 -29.50
N THR A 32 -52.78 11.16 -28.81
CA THR A 32 -52.65 12.40 -28.05
C THR A 32 -51.24 12.93 -28.26
N GLU A 33 -51.16 14.09 -28.91
CA GLU A 33 -49.95 14.89 -29.06
C GLU A 33 -49.32 15.12 -27.68
N GLN A 34 -48.11 14.60 -27.47
CA GLN A 34 -47.23 15.06 -26.40
C GLN A 34 -46.07 15.83 -27.03
N PRO A 35 -45.84 17.08 -26.60
CA PRO A 35 -44.78 17.90 -27.15
C PRO A 35 -43.44 17.25 -26.82
N THR A 36 -42.57 17.16 -27.83
CA THR A 36 -41.13 16.97 -27.69
C THR A 36 -40.63 17.87 -26.57
N ALA A 37 -40.36 17.26 -25.42
CA ALA A 37 -39.64 17.91 -24.34
C ALA A 37 -38.31 18.37 -24.94
N ALA A 38 -38.13 19.68 -24.95
CA ALA A 38 -36.86 20.29 -25.25
C ALA A 38 -35.78 19.56 -24.46
N VAL A 39 -34.74 19.13 -25.16
CA VAL A 39 -33.44 18.76 -24.57
C VAL A 39 -33.13 19.85 -23.56
N GLY A 40 -33.24 19.48 -22.27
CA GLY A 40 -32.97 20.38 -21.18
C GLY A 40 -31.54 20.87 -21.36
N LYS A 41 -31.39 22.17 -21.61
CA LYS A 41 -30.12 22.83 -21.36
C LYS A 41 -29.76 22.48 -19.91
N MET A 42 -28.63 21.80 -19.72
CA MET A 42 -28.02 21.74 -18.38
C MET A 42 -27.99 23.18 -17.86
N PRO A 43 -28.46 23.43 -16.62
CA PRO A 43 -28.36 24.76 -16.05
C PRO A 43 -26.89 25.19 -16.15
N GLU A 44 -26.65 26.46 -16.50
CA GLU A 44 -25.40 27.12 -16.11
C GLU A 44 -25.38 27.09 -14.57
N GLU A 45 -24.96 25.96 -13.99
CA GLU A 45 -24.63 25.86 -12.58
C GLU A 45 -23.47 26.82 -12.38
N GLN A 46 -23.72 27.88 -11.61
CA GLN A 46 -22.67 28.73 -11.09
C GLN A 46 -21.67 27.83 -10.39
N SER A 47 -20.53 27.61 -11.01
CA SER A 47 -19.44 26.80 -10.47
C SER A 47 -18.98 27.45 -9.17
N GLU A 48 -19.24 26.78 -8.06
CA GLU A 48 -18.70 27.23 -6.79
C GLU A 48 -17.17 27.09 -6.82
N PRO A 49 -16.43 28.06 -6.22
CA PRO A 49 -14.98 27.95 -6.15
C PRO A 49 -14.59 26.74 -5.31
N PHE A 50 -13.64 25.94 -5.80
CA PHE A 50 -13.15 24.77 -5.09
C PHE A 50 -12.50 25.19 -3.75
N ARG A 51 -12.92 24.52 -2.67
CA ARG A 51 -12.38 24.70 -1.32
C ARG A 51 -12.05 23.31 -0.75
N PRO A 52 -10.78 22.90 -0.74
CA PRO A 52 -10.41 21.57 -0.27
C PRO A 52 -10.82 21.40 1.19
N TYR A 53 -11.47 20.27 1.49
CA TYR A 53 -11.84 19.84 2.86
C TYR A 53 -12.77 20.81 3.63
N ALA A 54 -13.47 21.72 2.94
CA ALA A 54 -14.41 22.65 3.57
C ALA A 54 -15.81 22.05 3.82
N TYR A 55 -16.05 20.82 3.35
CA TYR A 55 -17.36 20.18 3.35
C TYR A 55 -17.51 19.23 4.53
N GLU A 56 -18.70 19.20 5.16
CA GLU A 56 -19.04 18.29 6.26
C GLU A 56 -19.35 16.85 5.79
N GLU A 57 -19.35 16.63 4.47
CA GLU A 57 -19.63 15.36 3.82
C GLU A 57 -18.60 15.08 2.72
N VAL A 58 -18.42 13.80 2.37
CA VAL A 58 -17.61 13.41 1.21
C VAL A 58 -18.26 13.94 -0.07
N SER A 59 -17.56 14.83 -0.76
CA SER A 59 -18.06 15.43 -2.01
C SER A 59 -18.24 14.37 -3.09
N GLN A 60 -19.34 14.46 -3.84
CA GLN A 60 -19.57 13.62 -5.01
C GLN A 60 -18.52 13.90 -6.10
N LEU A 61 -18.08 12.87 -6.83
CA LEU A 61 -17.10 13.01 -7.90
C LEU A 61 -17.56 14.03 -8.96
N LYS A 62 -18.84 13.98 -9.32
CA LYS A 62 -19.43 14.96 -10.25
C LYS A 62 -19.24 16.39 -9.72
N THR A 63 -19.53 16.64 -8.45
CA THR A 63 -19.38 17.98 -7.88
C THR A 63 -17.93 18.45 -7.91
N LEU A 64 -16.97 17.58 -7.58
CA LEU A 64 -15.55 17.90 -7.58
C LEU A 64 -15.02 18.20 -8.98
N VAL A 65 -15.30 17.31 -9.95
CA VAL A 65 -14.81 17.43 -11.33
C VAL A 65 -15.29 18.72 -12.00
N PHE A 66 -16.49 19.20 -11.65
CA PHE A 66 -17.07 20.44 -12.17
C PHE A 66 -16.74 21.69 -11.31
N ALA A 67 -16.01 21.54 -10.20
CA ALA A 67 -15.68 22.68 -9.33
C ALA A 67 -14.52 23.51 -9.90
N ASP A 68 -14.69 24.84 -9.87
CA ASP A 68 -13.68 25.77 -10.39
C ASP A 68 -12.42 25.72 -9.54
N GLY A 69 -11.32 25.27 -10.14
CA GLY A 69 -10.01 25.16 -9.49
C GLY A 69 -9.66 23.76 -8.97
N PHE A 70 -10.56 22.78 -9.09
CA PHE A 70 -10.25 21.40 -8.68
C PHE A 70 -9.14 20.77 -9.52
N GLU A 71 -9.18 20.93 -10.84
CA GLU A 71 -8.13 20.46 -11.75
C GLU A 71 -6.78 21.12 -11.44
N ALA A 72 -6.76 22.44 -11.19
CA ALA A 72 -5.55 23.16 -10.83
C ALA A 72 -4.95 22.63 -9.51
N TYR A 73 -5.79 22.38 -8.50
CA TYR A 73 -5.35 21.78 -7.24
C TYR A 73 -4.78 20.38 -7.45
N THR A 74 -5.51 19.52 -8.17
CA THR A 74 -5.13 18.10 -8.35
C THR A 74 -3.96 17.87 -9.31
N SER A 75 -3.64 18.87 -10.13
CA SER A 75 -2.44 18.89 -10.97
C SER A 75 -1.16 19.10 -10.16
N GLU A 76 -1.25 19.73 -8.99
CA GLU A 76 -0.10 19.97 -8.11
C GLU A 76 0.04 18.88 -7.06
N LYS A 77 -1.08 18.38 -6.52
CA LYS A 77 -1.09 17.37 -5.45
C LYS A 77 -2.35 16.52 -5.47
N PRO A 78 -2.30 15.27 -4.97
CA PRO A 78 -3.49 14.43 -4.86
C PRO A 78 -4.52 15.03 -3.89
N TYR A 79 -5.80 14.75 -4.13
CA TYR A 79 -6.90 15.11 -3.24
C TYR A 79 -7.36 13.91 -2.42
N LEU A 80 -7.40 14.05 -1.09
CA LEU A 80 -7.89 13.00 -0.21
C LEU A 80 -9.43 13.04 -0.14
N LEU A 81 -10.12 12.13 -0.81
CA LEU A 81 -11.57 12.17 -0.91
C LEU A 81 -12.26 11.85 0.43
N GLY A 82 -11.80 10.82 1.12
CA GLY A 82 -12.34 10.42 2.42
C GLY A 82 -12.12 8.95 2.73
N TYR A 83 -12.83 8.48 3.75
CA TYR A 83 -12.69 7.15 4.32
C TYR A 83 -13.99 6.35 4.29
N SER A 84 -13.86 5.02 4.37
CA SER A 84 -14.98 4.16 4.71
C SER A 84 -15.41 4.37 6.17
N TYR A 85 -16.66 4.03 6.51
CA TYR A 85 -17.17 4.17 7.88
C TYR A 85 -16.30 3.52 8.96
N GLU A 86 -15.74 2.35 8.65
CA GLU A 86 -14.88 1.61 9.58
C GLU A 86 -13.40 2.05 9.50
N GLY A 87 -13.06 2.97 8.59
CA GLY A 87 -11.70 3.43 8.34
C GLY A 87 -10.80 2.37 7.69
N ASP A 88 -11.37 1.29 7.14
CA ASP A 88 -10.64 0.21 6.46
C ASP A 88 -10.21 0.59 5.05
N TYR A 89 -10.83 1.62 4.47
CA TYR A 89 -10.48 2.12 3.15
C TYR A 89 -10.34 3.64 3.18
N VAL A 90 -9.41 4.14 2.37
CA VAL A 90 -9.20 5.58 2.14
C VAL A 90 -9.09 5.83 0.63
N ALA A 91 -9.76 6.87 0.15
CA ALA A 91 -9.82 7.18 -1.27
C ALA A 91 -9.07 8.48 -1.61
N THR A 92 -8.34 8.45 -2.72
CA THR A 92 -7.61 9.60 -3.27
C THR A 92 -8.04 9.88 -4.70
N ILE A 93 -7.85 11.11 -5.14
CA ILE A 93 -8.09 11.55 -6.53
C ILE A 93 -6.83 12.22 -7.04
N ILE A 94 -6.34 11.77 -8.19
CA ILE A 94 -5.10 12.21 -8.82
C ILE A 94 -5.45 12.70 -10.22
N TYR A 95 -4.88 13.82 -10.66
CA TYR A 95 -5.07 14.25 -12.04
C TYR A 95 -4.06 13.56 -12.98
N ASP A 96 -4.56 12.96 -14.06
CA ASP A 96 -3.77 12.39 -15.15
C ASP A 96 -3.89 13.29 -16.39
N ALA A 97 -2.86 14.12 -16.59
CA ALA A 97 -2.77 15.03 -17.72
C ALA A 97 -2.69 14.32 -19.08
N ALA A 98 -2.15 13.09 -19.14
CA ALA A 98 -2.04 12.34 -20.39
C ALA A 98 -3.40 11.82 -20.87
N GLN A 99 -4.30 11.53 -19.92
CA GLN A 99 -5.65 11.04 -20.21
C GLN A 99 -6.74 12.12 -20.11
N GLU A 100 -6.37 13.36 -19.75
CA GLU A 100 -7.29 14.49 -19.54
C GLU A 100 -8.40 14.14 -18.55
N GLY A 101 -8.04 13.59 -17.39
CA GLY A 101 -9.00 13.18 -16.37
C GLY A 101 -8.34 12.86 -15.04
N TYR A 102 -9.01 12.04 -14.24
CA TYR A 102 -8.63 11.74 -12.88
C TYR A 102 -8.54 10.24 -12.65
N ILE A 103 -7.57 9.81 -11.86
CA ILE A 103 -7.50 8.46 -11.31
C ILE A 103 -8.03 8.53 -9.89
N VAL A 104 -9.02 7.69 -9.60
CA VAL A 104 -9.54 7.48 -8.26
C VAL A 104 -8.98 6.17 -7.75
N GLU A 105 -8.20 6.24 -6.68
CA GLU A 105 -7.66 5.06 -6.01
C GLU A 105 -8.34 4.88 -4.65
N VAL A 106 -8.62 3.63 -4.30
CA VAL A 106 -9.03 3.25 -2.95
C VAL A 106 -7.94 2.36 -2.37
N HIS A 107 -7.34 2.80 -1.28
CA HIS A 107 -6.32 2.05 -0.56
C HIS A 107 -6.96 1.32 0.62
N ASP A 108 -6.62 0.04 0.77
CA ASP A 108 -6.89 -0.72 1.99
C ASP A 108 -5.90 -0.28 3.07
N THR A 109 -6.41 0.20 4.21
CA THR A 109 -5.60 0.82 5.27
C THR A 109 -4.88 -0.19 6.15
N LEU A 110 -5.21 -1.47 6.05
CA LEU A 110 -4.53 -2.54 6.78
C LEU A 110 -3.31 -3.04 6.00
N THR A 111 -3.46 -3.14 4.69
CA THR A 111 -2.42 -3.65 3.78
C THR A 111 -1.63 -2.53 3.09
N ASN A 112 -2.09 -1.27 3.17
CA ASN A 112 -1.53 -0.15 2.42
C ASN A 112 -1.39 -0.45 0.91
N SER A 113 -2.34 -1.21 0.36
CA SER A 113 -2.38 -1.59 -1.05
C SER A 113 -3.58 -0.97 -1.77
N VAL A 114 -3.45 -0.74 -3.07
CA VAL A 114 -4.56 -0.25 -3.90
C VAL A 114 -5.56 -1.39 -4.08
N ALA A 115 -6.73 -1.26 -3.46
CA ALA A 115 -7.83 -2.21 -3.56
C ALA A 115 -8.73 -1.94 -4.78
N TYR A 116 -8.72 -0.71 -5.31
CA TYR A 116 -9.48 -0.29 -6.48
C TYR A 116 -8.84 0.91 -7.15
N GLU A 117 -8.93 0.93 -8.48
CA GLU A 117 -8.51 2.03 -9.32
C GLU A 117 -9.59 2.26 -10.40
N ALA A 118 -9.97 3.50 -10.64
CA ALA A 118 -10.84 3.87 -11.74
C ALA A 118 -10.49 5.22 -12.35
N PHE A 119 -10.71 5.32 -13.66
CA PHE A 119 -10.58 6.56 -14.39
C PHE A 119 -11.90 7.34 -14.39
N VAL A 120 -11.83 8.63 -14.08
CA VAL A 120 -12.93 9.59 -14.10
C VAL A 120 -12.60 10.72 -15.08
N PRO A 121 -13.38 10.92 -16.15
CA PRO A 121 -13.09 11.96 -17.13
C PRO A 121 -13.19 13.39 -16.57
N SER A 122 -12.45 14.33 -17.15
CA SER A 122 -12.56 15.76 -16.87
C SER A 122 -13.93 16.36 -17.21
N ALA A 123 -14.26 17.52 -16.64
CA ALA A 123 -15.50 18.25 -16.94
C ALA A 123 -15.66 18.50 -18.44
N ASP A 124 -14.58 18.91 -19.12
CA ASP A 124 -14.57 19.15 -20.57
C ASP A 124 -14.93 17.91 -21.40
N ARG A 125 -14.52 16.72 -20.95
CA ARG A 125 -14.89 15.45 -21.58
C ARG A 125 -16.34 15.06 -21.30
N LEU A 126 -16.80 15.26 -20.07
CA LEU A 126 -18.19 15.01 -19.69
C LEU A 126 -19.18 15.93 -20.43
N LEU A 127 -18.85 17.21 -20.63
CA LEU A 127 -19.69 18.17 -21.35
C LEU A 127 -19.86 17.83 -22.83
N LYS A 128 -18.92 17.10 -23.43
CA LYS A 128 -19.02 16.61 -24.82
C LYS A 128 -20.08 15.51 -25.00
N SER A 129 -20.81 15.15 -23.93
CA SER A 129 -21.95 14.22 -23.93
C SER A 129 -21.61 12.82 -24.46
N ASP A 130 -20.38 12.37 -24.26
CA ASP A 130 -19.99 10.99 -24.52
C ASP A 130 -20.59 10.08 -23.44
N SER A 131 -21.43 9.13 -23.83
CA SER A 131 -22.12 8.22 -22.91
C SER A 131 -21.12 7.41 -22.09
N VAL A 132 -20.00 7.00 -22.69
CA VAL A 132 -18.95 6.23 -22.01
C VAL A 132 -18.35 7.02 -20.86
N SER A 133 -18.11 8.33 -21.08
CA SER A 133 -17.55 9.20 -20.05
C SER A 133 -18.48 9.33 -18.83
N HIS A 134 -19.80 9.41 -19.05
CA HIS A 134 -20.79 9.41 -17.97
C HIS A 134 -20.90 8.07 -17.25
N ASP A 135 -20.81 6.96 -17.99
CA ASP A 135 -20.84 5.62 -17.41
C ASP A 135 -19.63 5.38 -16.50
N LEU A 136 -18.43 5.83 -16.90
CA LEU A 136 -17.22 5.74 -16.09
C LEU A 136 -17.33 6.54 -14.77
N LEU A 137 -17.79 7.79 -14.84
CA LEU A 137 -18.06 8.61 -13.66
C LEU A 137 -19.06 7.94 -12.71
N THR A 138 -20.14 7.39 -13.28
CA THR A 138 -21.19 6.72 -12.50
C THR A 138 -20.65 5.45 -11.84
N ALA A 139 -19.93 4.60 -12.57
CA ALA A 139 -19.34 3.38 -12.04
C ALA A 139 -18.31 3.65 -10.92
N ALA A 140 -17.49 4.69 -11.08
CA ALA A 140 -16.55 5.12 -10.05
C ALA A 140 -17.30 5.60 -8.79
N GLN A 141 -18.34 6.42 -8.95
CA GLN A 141 -19.16 6.89 -7.83
C GLN A 141 -19.88 5.75 -7.11
N GLU A 142 -20.45 4.80 -7.85
CA GLU A 142 -21.11 3.62 -7.28
C GLU A 142 -20.11 2.73 -6.51
N SER A 143 -18.89 2.57 -7.03
CA SER A 143 -17.84 1.79 -6.35
C SER A 143 -17.43 2.45 -5.04
N LEU A 144 -17.25 3.77 -5.02
CA LEU A 144 -16.98 4.54 -3.80
C LEU A 144 -18.13 4.44 -2.79
N ASP A 145 -19.38 4.59 -3.25
CA ASP A 145 -20.54 4.68 -2.37
C ASP A 145 -21.01 3.34 -1.83
N MET A 146 -21.07 2.32 -2.68
CA MET A 146 -21.66 1.02 -2.37
C MET A 146 -20.61 -0.07 -2.14
N GLY A 147 -19.52 -0.05 -2.91
CA GLY A 147 -18.43 -1.02 -2.80
C GLY A 147 -17.60 -0.79 -1.54
N TYR A 148 -16.93 0.36 -1.50
CA TYR A 148 -15.97 0.71 -0.43
C TYR A 148 -16.57 1.60 0.67
N ARG A 149 -17.75 2.16 0.43
CA ARG A 149 -18.52 2.99 1.38
C ARG A 149 -17.75 4.22 1.87
N ILE A 150 -17.06 4.89 0.96
CA ILE A 150 -16.31 6.12 1.22
C ILE A 150 -17.31 7.25 1.53
N LYS A 151 -17.55 7.48 2.82
CA LYS A 151 -18.63 8.36 3.31
C LYS A 151 -18.20 9.29 4.43
N VAL A 152 -17.00 9.09 5.00
CA VAL A 152 -16.50 9.89 6.10
C VAL A 152 -15.46 10.89 5.55
N PRO A 153 -15.70 12.21 5.64
CA PRO A 153 -14.73 13.19 5.19
C PRO A 153 -13.49 13.17 6.10
N PRO A 154 -12.30 13.41 5.57
CA PRO A 154 -11.07 13.38 6.37
C PRO A 154 -10.89 14.65 7.20
N VAL A 155 -10.24 14.55 8.36
CA VAL A 155 -9.64 15.73 9.03
C VAL A 155 -8.20 15.84 8.55
N VAL A 156 -7.94 16.81 7.67
CA VAL A 156 -6.66 16.95 6.98
C VAL A 156 -5.84 18.09 7.54
N ASN A 157 -4.54 17.86 7.68
CA ASN A 157 -3.58 18.91 7.93
C ASN A 157 -2.43 18.76 6.93
N GLU A 158 -2.21 19.82 6.15
CA GLU A 158 -1.07 19.91 5.26
C GLU A 158 0.11 20.51 6.03
N GLN A 159 1.27 19.85 5.97
CA GLN A 159 2.46 20.29 6.69
C GLN A 159 3.69 20.19 5.78
N THR A 160 4.53 21.21 5.84
CA THR A 160 5.89 21.19 5.27
C THR A 160 6.92 20.62 6.25
N SER A 161 6.53 20.47 7.52
CA SER A 161 7.32 19.78 8.54
C SER A 161 6.96 18.30 8.55
N GLY A 162 7.97 17.44 8.47
CA GLY A 162 7.80 16.00 8.70
C GLY A 162 7.50 15.64 10.16
N VAL A 163 7.47 16.60 11.08
CA VAL A 163 7.16 16.34 12.50
C VAL A 163 5.75 16.84 12.84
N PHE A 164 4.94 15.96 13.42
CA PHE A 164 3.63 16.31 13.99
C PHE A 164 3.29 15.46 15.22
N GLU A 165 2.32 15.90 16.01
CA GLU A 165 1.80 15.18 17.17
C GLU A 165 0.35 14.80 16.94
N GLN A 166 0.00 13.59 17.37
CA GLN A 166 -1.35 13.07 17.30
C GLN A 166 -1.72 12.39 18.61
N GLN A 167 -2.91 12.70 19.10
CA GLN A 167 -3.47 12.03 20.26
C GLN A 167 -4.10 10.70 19.82
N GLY A 168 -3.54 9.58 20.28
CA GLY A 168 -4.09 8.26 20.05
C GLY A 168 -5.26 7.94 20.98
N ALA A 169 -5.76 6.71 20.88
CA ALA A 169 -6.73 6.17 21.81
C ALA A 169 -6.22 6.26 23.26
N GLU A 170 -7.14 6.43 24.21
CA GLU A 170 -6.85 6.58 25.65
C GLU A 170 -6.08 7.85 26.04
N GLY A 171 -5.86 8.77 25.08
CA GLY A 171 -5.27 10.07 25.33
C GLY A 171 -3.74 10.10 25.29
N ASN A 172 -3.10 9.00 24.91
CA ASN A 172 -1.65 8.92 24.70
C ASN A 172 -1.23 9.85 23.55
N MET A 173 -0.16 10.63 23.74
CA MET A 173 0.39 11.45 22.66
C MET A 173 1.47 10.69 21.92
N PHE A 174 1.31 10.63 20.59
CA PHE A 174 2.29 10.07 19.67
C PHE A 174 2.91 11.21 18.86
N ARG A 175 4.23 11.21 18.75
CA ARG A 175 4.97 12.11 17.88
C ARG A 175 5.43 11.33 16.67
N PHE A 176 5.07 11.82 15.50
CA PHE A 176 5.45 11.29 14.21
C PHE A 176 6.61 12.10 13.65
N HIS A 177 7.56 11.41 13.04
CA HIS A 177 8.66 11.98 12.28
C HIS A 177 8.71 11.30 10.91
N LEU A 178 8.48 12.08 9.86
CA LEU A 178 8.47 11.68 8.47
C LEU A 178 9.75 12.21 7.82
N GLY A 179 10.46 11.35 7.10
CA GLY A 179 11.71 11.73 6.46
C GLY A 179 12.11 10.81 5.32
N VAL A 180 13.10 11.26 4.57
CA VAL A 180 13.81 10.45 3.58
C VAL A 180 15.25 10.34 4.04
N GLU A 181 15.70 9.11 4.29
CA GLU A 181 17.05 8.79 4.73
C GLU A 181 17.62 7.75 3.77
N GLU A 182 18.77 8.02 3.15
CA GLU A 182 19.44 7.07 2.24
C GLU A 182 18.50 6.52 1.14
N GLU A 183 17.70 7.39 0.53
CA GLU A 183 16.70 7.05 -0.52
C GLU A 183 15.50 6.22 -0.02
N THR A 184 15.39 5.95 1.29
CA THR A 184 14.25 5.28 1.91
C THR A 184 13.31 6.29 2.55
N PHE A 185 12.00 6.12 2.33
CA PHE A 185 11.00 6.86 3.09
C PHE A 185 10.78 6.18 4.43
N ARG A 186 10.88 6.98 5.49
CA ARG A 186 10.82 6.50 6.86
C ARG A 186 9.76 7.26 7.64
N VAL A 187 8.96 6.50 8.38
CA VAL A 187 8.05 7.03 9.40
C VAL A 187 8.46 6.46 10.73
N GLU A 188 8.82 7.35 11.64
CA GLU A 188 9.10 7.02 13.02
C GLU A 188 7.96 7.53 13.89
N VAL A 189 7.55 6.70 14.84
CA VAL A 189 6.55 7.08 15.85
C VAL A 189 7.19 6.93 17.21
N SER A 190 7.01 7.94 18.06
CA SER A 190 7.46 7.90 19.45
C SER A 190 6.34 8.28 20.40
N ASN A 191 6.38 7.79 21.63
CA ASN A 191 5.42 8.14 22.66
C ASN A 191 6.07 8.92 23.81
N GLN A 192 5.26 9.37 24.77
CA GLN A 192 5.71 10.12 25.94
C GLN A 192 6.65 9.33 26.87
N ASP A 193 6.59 8.00 26.84
CA ASP A 193 7.45 7.10 27.61
C ASP A 193 8.84 6.92 26.96
N GLY A 194 9.11 7.59 25.83
CA GLY A 194 10.36 7.48 25.09
C GLY A 194 10.50 6.19 24.27
N GLN A 195 9.42 5.40 24.13
CA GLN A 195 9.40 4.29 23.18
C GLN A 195 9.34 4.85 21.76
N MET A 196 10.04 4.19 20.84
CA MET A 196 10.12 4.57 19.43
C MET A 196 9.94 3.34 18.55
N TRP A 197 9.22 3.49 17.45
CA TRP A 197 8.96 2.47 16.46
C TRP A 197 9.28 3.02 15.08
N ILE A 198 9.97 2.25 14.25
CA ILE A 198 10.04 2.49 12.82
C ILE A 198 8.85 1.80 12.18
N VAL A 199 7.87 2.60 11.79
CA VAL A 199 6.56 2.14 11.33
C VAL A 199 6.35 2.28 9.83
N VAL A 200 7.28 2.90 9.12
CA VAL A 200 7.45 2.75 7.68
C VAL A 200 8.95 2.75 7.45
N ASN A 201 9.46 1.75 6.74
CA ASN A 201 10.85 1.72 6.28
C ASN A 201 10.87 1.21 4.85
N ASP A 202 10.56 2.11 3.93
CA ASP A 202 10.24 1.76 2.57
C ASP A 202 11.30 2.31 1.61
N SER A 203 12.18 1.43 1.14
CA SER A 203 12.96 1.64 -0.08
C SER A 203 11.98 1.68 -1.24
N THR A 204 11.37 2.85 -1.43
CA THR A 204 10.35 3.00 -2.45
C THR A 204 11.03 2.82 -3.81
N PRO A 205 10.41 2.20 -4.82
CA PRO A 205 10.98 2.14 -6.16
C PRO A 205 10.86 3.53 -6.76
N LEU A 206 11.62 4.48 -6.22
CA LEU A 206 11.99 5.65 -6.95
C LEU A 206 12.73 5.08 -8.16
N ASN A 207 12.12 5.20 -9.34
CA ASN A 207 12.95 5.19 -10.53
C ASN A 207 14.06 6.24 -10.32
N THR A 208 15.23 6.07 -10.92
CA THR A 208 16.39 6.97 -10.73
C THR A 208 16.09 8.47 -10.92
N ASP A 209 14.94 8.82 -11.50
CA ASP A 209 14.42 10.17 -11.77
C ASP A 209 13.24 10.62 -10.87
N GLN A 210 12.78 9.79 -9.94
CA GLN A 210 11.72 10.13 -8.98
C GLN A 210 12.31 10.72 -7.71
N THR A 211 11.72 11.82 -7.22
CA THR A 211 12.09 12.45 -5.96
C THR A 211 10.88 12.59 -5.05
N PHE A 212 11.10 12.44 -3.75
CA PHE A 212 10.08 12.77 -2.76
C PHE A 212 9.86 14.27 -2.72
N VAL A 213 8.60 14.68 -2.72
CA VAL A 213 8.26 16.06 -2.39
C VAL A 213 8.23 16.17 -0.86
N HIS A 214 8.96 17.14 -0.30
CA HIS A 214 9.05 17.38 1.15
C HIS A 214 7.79 18.03 1.75
N GLU A 215 6.65 17.82 1.12
CA GLU A 215 5.35 18.25 1.59
C GLU A 215 4.54 17.00 1.90
N TYR A 216 3.87 17.00 3.05
CA TYR A 216 3.14 15.85 3.54
C TYR A 216 1.70 16.24 3.79
N THR A 217 0.80 15.40 3.33
CA THR A 217 -0.61 15.51 3.70
C THR A 217 -0.91 14.36 4.63
N TRP A 218 -1.22 14.66 5.89
CA TRP A 218 -1.69 13.64 6.81
C TRP A 218 -3.14 13.91 7.18
N ALA A 219 -3.85 12.82 7.45
CA ALA A 219 -5.25 12.85 7.79
C ALA A 219 -5.59 11.79 8.83
N ILE A 220 -6.60 12.11 9.64
CA ILE A 220 -7.12 11.22 10.67
C ILE A 220 -8.57 10.93 10.33
N HIS A 221 -8.99 9.69 10.52
CA HIS A 221 -10.40 9.32 10.48
C HIS A 221 -11.14 10.04 11.62
N PRO A 222 -12.14 10.92 11.36
CA PRO A 222 -12.79 11.70 12.42
C PRO A 222 -13.35 10.86 13.57
N GLN A 223 -13.71 9.59 13.30
CA GLN A 223 -14.26 8.66 14.28
C GLN A 223 -13.21 7.69 14.86
N GLY A 224 -11.98 7.69 14.34
CA GLY A 224 -10.88 6.78 14.75
C GLY A 224 -9.58 7.55 14.96
N THR A 225 -9.25 7.86 16.21
CA THR A 225 -8.06 8.66 16.57
C THR A 225 -6.75 7.89 16.52
N ASP A 226 -6.83 6.56 16.42
CA ASP A 226 -5.72 5.64 16.42
C ASP A 226 -5.13 5.39 15.02
N ARG A 227 -5.88 5.64 13.94
CA ARG A 227 -5.40 5.50 12.57
C ARG A 227 -5.01 6.85 11.95
N VAL A 228 -3.76 6.97 11.53
CA VAL A 228 -3.23 8.14 10.82
C VAL A 228 -2.84 7.71 9.42
N SER A 229 -3.44 8.31 8.40
CA SER A 229 -3.01 8.11 7.01
C SER A 229 -2.09 9.26 6.61
N ILE A 230 -0.92 8.90 6.11
CA ILE A 230 0.13 9.79 5.65
C ILE A 230 0.22 9.61 4.14
N MET A 231 -0.13 10.65 3.40
CA MET A 231 0.04 10.71 1.97
C MET A 231 1.37 11.39 1.66
N VAL A 232 2.22 10.62 1.01
CA VAL A 232 3.51 11.03 0.47
C VAL A 232 3.37 11.08 -1.03
N TYR A 233 4.07 11.99 -1.70
CA TYR A 233 4.04 12.05 -3.15
C TYR A 233 5.45 12.12 -3.70
N THR A 234 5.61 11.46 -4.83
CA THR A 234 6.83 11.51 -5.62
C THR A 234 6.56 12.32 -6.88
N ALA A 235 7.59 13.05 -7.32
CA ALA A 235 7.55 13.81 -8.54
C ALA A 235 8.67 13.32 -9.47
N VAL A 236 8.34 13.22 -10.75
CA VAL A 236 9.30 13.21 -11.86
C VAL A 236 9.16 14.54 -12.56
N ASP A 237 10.28 15.14 -12.96
CA ASP A 237 10.27 16.37 -13.75
C ASP A 237 9.37 16.21 -14.99
N GLY A 238 8.29 17.00 -15.05
CA GLY A 238 7.34 17.02 -16.17
C GLY A 238 6.29 15.91 -16.17
N GLN A 239 6.14 15.11 -15.09
CA GLN A 239 5.05 14.15 -14.93
C GLN A 239 4.15 14.52 -13.74
N PRO A 240 2.90 14.01 -13.70
CA PRO A 240 2.04 14.13 -12.52
C PRO A 240 2.68 13.50 -11.28
N VAL A 241 2.36 14.06 -10.12
CA VAL A 241 2.80 13.48 -8.85
C VAL A 241 2.14 12.12 -8.63
N THR A 242 2.92 11.15 -8.16
CA THR A 242 2.42 9.81 -7.82
C THR A 242 2.27 9.71 -6.30
N PRO A 243 1.06 9.49 -5.76
CA PRO A 243 0.85 9.33 -4.33
C PRO A 243 1.24 7.95 -3.82
N TYR A 244 1.63 7.92 -2.56
CA TYR A 244 1.75 6.75 -1.71
C TYR A 244 1.00 7.04 -0.42
N VAL A 245 0.11 6.13 -0.01
CA VAL A 245 -0.66 6.28 1.23
C VAL A 245 -0.20 5.23 2.23
N TYR A 246 0.34 5.69 3.35
CA TYR A 246 0.73 4.85 4.47
C TYR A 246 -0.24 5.08 5.63
N THR A 247 -0.90 4.03 6.10
CA THR A 247 -1.71 4.12 7.32
C THR A 247 -0.99 3.49 8.50
N VAL A 248 -0.86 4.28 9.56
CA VAL A 248 -0.28 3.87 10.85
C VAL A 248 -1.40 3.72 11.86
N ASN A 249 -1.54 2.54 12.44
CA ASN A 249 -2.45 2.29 13.55
C ASN A 249 -1.67 2.36 14.88
N THR A 250 -1.80 3.50 15.58
CA THR A 250 -1.12 3.73 16.87
C THR A 250 -1.60 2.80 17.99
N ALA A 251 -2.81 2.25 17.91
CA ALA A 251 -3.29 1.26 18.88
C ALA A 251 -2.61 -0.12 18.71
N ALA A 252 -2.00 -0.38 17.55
CA ALA A 252 -1.29 -1.62 17.27
C ALA A 252 0.20 -1.58 17.64
N LEU A 253 0.72 -0.42 18.10
CA LEU A 253 2.12 -0.26 18.49
C LEU A 253 2.41 -0.99 19.82
N ASP A 254 2.99 -2.18 19.72
CA ASP A 254 3.40 -2.98 20.87
C ASP A 254 4.76 -2.50 21.41
N ARG A 255 4.84 -2.26 22.73
CA ARG A 255 6.08 -1.89 23.41
C ARG A 255 7.20 -2.92 23.23
N ARG A 256 6.86 -4.21 23.03
CA ARG A 256 7.82 -5.29 22.75
C ARG A 256 8.52 -5.13 21.41
N LEU A 257 7.88 -4.44 20.47
CA LEU A 257 8.39 -4.14 19.14
C LEU A 257 8.94 -2.70 19.01
N SER A 258 9.11 -1.98 20.12
CA SER A 258 9.84 -0.71 20.07
C SER A 258 11.28 -0.98 19.64
N GLU A 259 11.93 -0.06 18.95
CA GLU A 259 13.32 -0.23 18.49
C GLU A 259 14.27 -0.59 19.64
N GLN A 260 14.03 -0.04 20.83
CA GLN A 260 14.80 -0.39 22.02
C GLN A 260 14.58 -1.85 22.45
N ALA A 261 13.33 -2.30 22.55
CA ALA A 261 13.00 -3.66 22.97
C ALA A 261 13.38 -4.70 21.92
N LEU A 262 13.24 -4.35 20.64
CA LEU A 262 13.63 -5.16 19.50
C LEU A 262 15.15 -5.36 19.50
N ASN A 263 15.94 -4.28 19.61
CA ASN A 263 17.40 -4.38 19.69
C ASN A 263 17.84 -5.26 20.87
N GLN A 264 17.27 -5.06 22.06
CA GLN A 264 17.54 -5.93 23.22
C GLN A 264 17.17 -7.39 23.02
N THR A 265 16.19 -7.68 22.15
CA THR A 265 15.78 -9.04 21.83
C THR A 265 16.73 -9.66 20.80
N LEU A 266 17.15 -8.88 19.81
CA LEU A 266 18.11 -9.30 18.79
C LEU A 266 19.50 -9.55 19.38
N GLU A 267 19.96 -8.73 20.33
CA GLU A 267 21.23 -8.90 21.07
C GLU A 267 21.32 -10.20 21.89
N LYS A 268 20.22 -10.95 22.03
CA LYS A 268 20.25 -12.29 22.64
C LYS A 268 20.70 -13.38 21.67
N TRP A 269 20.63 -13.09 20.38
CA TRP A 269 20.84 -14.04 19.29
C TRP A 269 22.00 -13.64 18.37
N LEU A 270 22.29 -12.34 18.26
CA LEU A 270 23.28 -11.76 17.36
C LEU A 270 24.13 -10.75 18.12
N ASP A 271 25.44 -10.72 17.87
CA ASP A 271 26.37 -9.78 18.53
C ASP A 271 26.24 -8.36 17.95
N HIS A 272 26.07 -8.25 16.62
CA HIS A 272 25.88 -7.00 15.89
C HIS A 272 24.70 -7.13 14.90
N PRO A 273 23.45 -7.08 15.40
CA PRO A 273 22.27 -7.31 14.59
C PRO A 273 22.07 -6.22 13.52
N LYS A 274 21.94 -6.64 12.26
CA LYS A 274 21.42 -5.83 11.15
C LYS A 274 20.05 -6.36 10.75
N ILE A 275 19.01 -5.54 10.87
CA ILE A 275 17.67 -5.88 10.39
C ILE A 275 17.66 -5.72 8.87
N ILE A 276 17.49 -6.83 8.16
CA ILE A 276 17.48 -6.87 6.68
C ILE A 276 16.07 -6.92 6.12
N TYR A 277 15.08 -7.27 6.94
CA TYR A 277 13.69 -7.33 6.49
C TYR A 277 12.70 -7.13 7.64
N ARG A 278 11.65 -6.35 7.38
CA ARG A 278 10.49 -6.10 8.24
C ARG A 278 9.22 -6.30 7.42
N TYR A 279 8.33 -7.17 7.86
CA TYR A 279 7.09 -7.45 7.12
C TYR A 279 5.85 -7.18 7.95
N PRO A 280 4.84 -6.50 7.42
CA PRO A 280 4.98 -5.52 6.34
C PRO A 280 6.01 -4.47 6.72
N SER A 281 6.51 -3.70 5.75
CA SER A 281 7.40 -2.55 6.01
C SER A 281 6.72 -1.42 6.81
N THR A 282 5.54 -1.68 7.38
CA THR A 282 4.69 -0.74 8.11
C THR A 282 4.57 -1.06 9.60
N ALA A 283 3.90 -0.20 10.37
CA ALA A 283 3.72 -0.20 11.83
C ALA A 283 3.30 -1.51 12.49
N ASN A 284 2.82 -2.45 11.67
CA ASN A 284 2.30 -3.74 12.09
C ASN A 284 3.25 -4.86 11.68
N ALA A 285 4.57 -4.67 11.78
CA ALA A 285 5.54 -5.67 11.40
C ALA A 285 5.21 -7.02 12.09
N HIS A 286 4.64 -7.92 11.32
CA HIS A 286 4.31 -9.30 11.64
C HIS A 286 5.55 -10.19 11.68
N CYS A 287 6.67 -9.79 11.08
CA CYS A 287 7.96 -10.43 11.33
C CYS A 287 9.15 -9.49 11.13
N VAL A 288 10.27 -9.85 11.76
CA VAL A 288 11.57 -9.18 11.63
C VAL A 288 12.63 -10.23 11.36
N LEU A 289 13.39 -10.08 10.28
CA LEU A 289 14.58 -10.89 10.01
C LEU A 289 15.82 -10.03 10.20
N ALA A 290 16.73 -10.51 11.04
CA ALA A 290 18.01 -9.89 11.32
C ALA A 290 19.15 -10.88 11.11
N VAL A 291 20.32 -10.35 10.78
CA VAL A 291 21.54 -11.10 10.49
C VAL A 291 22.74 -10.46 11.18
N GLU A 292 23.81 -11.22 11.38
CA GLU A 292 25.09 -10.68 11.84
C GLU A 292 25.76 -9.87 10.72
N ALA A 293 26.27 -8.67 11.04
CA ALA A 293 26.55 -7.58 10.09
C ALA A 293 27.76 -7.74 9.12
N GLU A 294 28.22 -8.97 8.82
CA GLU A 294 29.39 -9.19 7.94
C GLU A 294 29.05 -9.55 6.47
N GLY A 295 27.77 -9.52 6.08
CA GLY A 295 27.33 -9.91 4.74
C GLY A 295 27.44 -8.82 3.67
N GLU A 296 27.83 -9.23 2.44
CA GLU A 296 27.69 -8.40 1.24
C GLU A 296 26.25 -8.51 0.71
N GLU A 297 25.56 -7.37 0.51
CA GLU A 297 24.28 -7.31 -0.19
C GLU A 297 24.49 -7.54 -1.69
N ALA A 298 23.99 -8.65 -2.23
CA ALA A 298 23.93 -8.85 -3.67
C ALA A 298 22.71 -8.10 -4.23
N LEU A 299 22.98 -7.04 -5.01
CA LEU A 299 21.95 -6.27 -5.72
C LEU A 299 21.47 -7.03 -6.96
N ASP A 300 20.61 -8.04 -6.79
CA ASP A 300 19.75 -8.51 -7.87
C ASP A 300 18.31 -8.01 -7.67
N ALA A 301 17.73 -7.45 -8.73
CA ALA A 301 16.38 -6.86 -8.75
C ALA A 301 15.25 -7.90 -8.55
N THR A 302 15.60 -9.17 -8.36
CA THR A 302 14.68 -10.30 -8.17
C THR A 302 14.43 -10.64 -6.70
N SER A 303 15.21 -10.09 -5.77
CA SER A 303 15.13 -10.36 -4.33
C SER A 303 14.98 -9.08 -3.51
N ILE A 304 14.30 -9.17 -2.37
CA ILE A 304 14.27 -8.08 -1.36
C ILE A 304 15.62 -8.01 -0.64
N TYR A 305 16.25 -9.17 -0.43
CA TYR A 305 17.59 -9.31 0.12
C TYR A 305 18.20 -10.61 -0.40
N ASN A 306 19.49 -10.57 -0.75
CA ASN A 306 20.33 -11.74 -0.92
C ASN A 306 21.71 -11.42 -0.32
N GLY A 307 22.22 -12.30 0.54
CA GLY A 307 23.55 -12.13 1.10
C GLY A 307 24.03 -13.30 1.95
N ARG A 308 25.36 -13.47 1.98
CA ARG A 308 26.06 -14.44 2.85
C ARG A 308 26.11 -13.92 4.28
N VAL A 309 25.75 -14.75 5.25
CA VAL A 309 25.71 -14.38 6.68
C VAL A 309 26.24 -15.51 7.56
N ALA A 310 26.76 -15.14 8.73
CA ALA A 310 27.25 -16.10 9.72
C ALA A 310 26.12 -16.60 10.62
N GLU A 311 25.22 -15.69 11.04
CA GLU A 311 24.13 -15.97 11.96
C GLU A 311 22.90 -15.16 11.56
N PHE A 312 21.72 -15.68 11.90
CA PHE A 312 20.46 -15.00 11.64
C PHE A 312 19.37 -15.37 12.64
N VAL A 313 18.37 -14.50 12.76
CA VAL A 313 17.16 -14.77 13.53
C VAL A 313 15.93 -14.18 12.84
N LEU A 314 14.87 -14.97 12.76
CA LEU A 314 13.54 -14.54 12.37
C LEU A 314 12.66 -14.45 13.62
N LEU A 315 12.12 -13.27 13.87
CA LEU A 315 11.15 -13.01 14.94
C LEU A 315 9.74 -12.86 14.35
N ASP A 316 8.72 -13.28 15.10
CA ASP A 316 7.32 -13.06 14.77
C ASP A 316 6.80 -11.70 15.26
N ARG A 317 5.49 -11.48 15.10
CA ARG A 317 4.77 -10.26 15.49
C ARG A 317 4.79 -9.94 16.98
N ASN A 318 5.18 -10.89 17.83
CA ASN A 318 5.32 -10.69 19.27
C ASN A 318 6.77 -10.44 19.67
N GLY A 319 7.70 -10.44 18.71
CA GLY A 319 9.14 -10.43 18.96
C GLY A 319 9.66 -11.79 19.44
N GLU A 320 8.89 -12.87 19.25
CA GLU A 320 9.31 -14.22 19.63
C GLU A 320 10.04 -14.90 18.48
N LYS A 321 11.08 -15.67 18.81
CA LYS A 321 11.89 -16.40 17.83
C LYS A 321 11.04 -17.44 17.08
N VAL A 322 11.11 -17.42 15.75
CA VAL A 322 10.53 -18.42 14.85
C VAL A 322 11.59 -19.42 14.41
N VAL A 323 12.75 -18.91 13.99
CA VAL A 323 13.92 -19.70 13.60
C VAL A 323 15.17 -18.87 13.86
N HIS A 324 16.27 -19.53 14.18
CA HIS A 324 17.60 -18.92 14.20
C HIS A 324 18.63 -19.87 13.61
N GLY A 325 19.68 -19.31 13.02
CA GLY A 325 20.86 -20.04 12.56
C GLY A 325 22.10 -19.49 13.25
N GLU A 326 22.93 -20.40 13.74
CA GLU A 326 24.18 -20.11 14.45
C GLU A 326 25.28 -21.12 14.07
N ALA A 327 26.47 -20.97 14.65
CA ALA A 327 27.61 -21.85 14.42
C ALA A 327 27.40 -23.36 14.76
N SER A 328 26.25 -23.78 15.24
CA SER A 328 25.91 -25.19 15.45
C SER A 328 24.78 -25.72 14.56
N GLY A 329 24.10 -24.85 13.81
CA GLY A 329 23.04 -25.22 12.88
C GLY A 329 21.85 -24.28 12.86
N VAL A 330 20.78 -24.73 12.22
CA VAL A 330 19.50 -24.00 12.15
C VAL A 330 18.49 -24.66 13.06
N PHE A 331 17.80 -23.86 13.87
CA PHE A 331 16.89 -24.34 14.90
C PHE A 331 15.54 -23.65 14.82
N ASP A 332 14.48 -24.42 15.04
CA ASP A 332 13.11 -23.91 15.08
C ASP A 332 12.79 -23.13 16.38
N ARG A 333 11.52 -22.74 16.51
CA ARG A 333 10.98 -22.03 17.68
C ARG A 333 11.25 -22.78 18.99
N GLU A 334 11.19 -24.10 18.99
CA GLU A 334 11.36 -24.98 20.16
C GLU A 334 12.82 -25.42 20.39
N ASP A 335 13.77 -24.85 19.65
CA ASP A 335 15.19 -25.23 19.67
C ASP A 335 15.46 -26.66 19.16
N HIS A 336 14.58 -27.19 18.31
CA HIS A 336 14.86 -28.41 17.57
C HIS A 336 15.76 -28.11 16.38
N LEU A 337 16.81 -28.92 16.23
CA LEU A 337 17.75 -28.83 15.12
C LEU A 337 17.07 -29.23 13.80
N LEU A 338 16.94 -28.27 12.89
CA LEU A 338 16.43 -28.46 11.54
C LEU A 338 17.53 -28.89 10.55
N SER A 339 18.76 -28.40 10.78
CA SER A 339 19.92 -28.75 9.97
C SER A 339 21.21 -28.61 10.77
N ALA A 340 22.08 -29.62 10.68
CA ALA A 340 23.38 -29.68 11.33
C ALA A 340 24.49 -29.50 10.27
N PRO A 341 25.16 -28.34 10.22
CA PRO A 341 26.29 -28.14 9.34
C PRO A 341 27.54 -28.88 9.82
N ASP A 342 28.43 -29.22 8.87
CA ASP A 342 29.80 -29.62 9.17
C ASP A 342 30.63 -28.41 9.71
N GLU A 343 31.85 -28.64 10.20
CA GLU A 343 32.71 -27.57 10.71
C GLU A 343 32.93 -26.45 9.66
N HIS A 344 32.83 -25.18 10.09
CA HIS A 344 33.07 -23.95 9.30
C HIS A 344 32.02 -23.61 8.22
N HIS A 345 30.73 -23.70 8.53
CA HIS A 345 29.66 -23.32 7.61
C HIS A 345 29.39 -21.82 7.53
N HIS A 346 28.57 -21.47 6.55
CA HIS A 346 27.90 -20.17 6.44
C HIS A 346 26.52 -20.35 5.82
N TYR A 347 25.71 -19.30 5.94
CA TYR A 347 24.39 -19.24 5.33
C TYR A 347 24.39 -18.27 4.16
N GLU A 348 23.57 -18.54 3.17
CA GLU A 348 23.11 -17.53 2.23
C GLU A 348 21.60 -17.36 2.42
N ILE A 349 21.19 -16.12 2.72
CA ILE A 349 19.79 -15.79 2.96
C ILE A 349 19.27 -15.07 1.74
N THR A 350 18.17 -15.57 1.18
CA THR A 350 17.42 -14.92 0.11
C THR A 350 15.99 -14.67 0.53
N VAL A 351 15.55 -13.42 0.46
CA VAL A 351 14.17 -12.99 0.71
C VAL A 351 13.52 -12.68 -0.63
N ILE A 352 12.55 -13.49 -1.05
CA ILE A 352 11.93 -13.41 -2.38
C ILE A 352 10.60 -12.68 -2.29
N PRO A 353 10.36 -11.64 -3.11
CA PRO A 353 9.10 -10.91 -3.14
C PRO A 353 7.97 -11.79 -3.71
N GLY A 354 6.76 -11.58 -3.20
CA GLY A 354 5.52 -12.14 -3.72
C GLY A 354 4.84 -11.26 -4.75
N GLN A 355 3.58 -11.58 -5.05
CA GLN A 355 2.78 -10.82 -6.04
C GLN A 355 2.50 -9.38 -5.62
N VAL A 356 2.46 -9.11 -4.31
CA VAL A 356 2.34 -7.75 -3.79
C VAL A 356 3.75 -7.23 -3.59
N ALA A 357 4.10 -6.12 -4.26
CA ALA A 357 5.43 -5.54 -4.17
C ALA A 357 5.82 -5.33 -2.70
N ARG A 358 7.04 -5.74 -2.33
CA ARG A 358 7.63 -5.62 -0.98
C ARG A 358 7.03 -6.55 0.09
N TYR A 359 6.15 -7.46 -0.29
CA TYR A 359 5.77 -8.59 0.53
C TYR A 359 6.72 -9.74 0.20
N ALA A 360 7.45 -10.29 1.15
CA ALA A 360 8.16 -11.53 0.91
C ALA A 360 7.16 -12.70 0.94
N GLU A 361 7.18 -13.50 -0.12
CA GLU A 361 6.42 -14.75 -0.19
C GLU A 361 7.23 -15.92 0.33
N LEU A 362 8.56 -15.85 0.16
CA LEU A 362 9.47 -16.96 0.44
C LEU A 362 10.76 -16.44 1.07
N LEU A 363 11.16 -17.07 2.17
CA LEU A 363 12.49 -16.95 2.77
C LEU A 363 13.25 -18.25 2.47
N VAL A 364 14.41 -18.14 1.83
CA VAL A 364 15.30 -19.27 1.53
C VAL A 364 16.58 -19.11 2.33
N VAL A 365 16.98 -20.18 2.98
CA VAL A 365 18.26 -20.28 3.71
C VAL A 365 19.03 -21.45 3.11
N ASP A 366 20.04 -21.12 2.32
CA ASP A 366 21.01 -22.08 1.82
C ASP A 366 22.14 -22.26 2.84
N ILE A 367 22.45 -23.51 3.17
CA ILE A 367 23.42 -23.89 4.18
C ILE A 367 24.62 -24.51 3.47
N TYR A 368 25.77 -23.85 3.54
CA TYR A 368 26.99 -24.27 2.89
C TYR A 368 28.00 -24.79 3.91
N ASN A 369 28.69 -25.89 3.59
CA ASN A 369 29.74 -26.43 4.46
C ASN A 369 31.05 -25.63 4.37
N GLY A 370 32.09 -26.04 5.11
CA GLY A 370 33.41 -25.41 5.07
C GLY A 370 34.19 -25.55 3.76
N GLU A 371 33.68 -26.32 2.79
CA GLU A 371 34.22 -26.42 1.42
C GLU A 371 33.44 -25.54 0.42
N ASP A 372 32.51 -24.71 0.92
CA ASP A 372 31.54 -23.91 0.13
C ASP A 372 30.61 -24.78 -0.76
N ASP A 373 30.41 -26.06 -0.42
CA ASP A 373 29.41 -26.91 -1.06
C ASP A 373 28.04 -26.75 -0.36
N LEU A 374 26.98 -26.62 -1.15
CA LEU A 374 25.60 -26.55 -0.64
C LEU A 374 25.22 -27.88 0.02
N ALA A 375 25.03 -27.85 1.33
CA ALA A 375 24.64 -29.01 2.13
C ALA A 375 23.11 -29.20 2.14
N GLN A 376 22.37 -28.11 2.33
CA GLN A 376 20.91 -28.15 2.43
C GLN A 376 20.31 -26.77 2.14
N THR A 377 19.08 -26.76 1.63
CA THR A 377 18.24 -25.57 1.51
C THR A 377 17.02 -25.73 2.42
N LEU A 378 16.72 -24.70 3.20
CA LEU A 378 15.49 -24.60 3.99
C LEU A 378 14.65 -23.43 3.46
N GLU A 379 13.35 -23.65 3.35
CA GLU A 379 12.42 -22.69 2.75
C GLU A 379 11.25 -22.41 3.68
N TRP A 380 10.89 -21.13 3.88
CA TRP A 380 9.69 -20.74 4.62
C TRP A 380 8.77 -19.91 3.72
N SER A 381 7.52 -20.34 3.58
CA SER A 381 6.48 -19.55 2.91
C SER A 381 5.72 -18.68 3.89
N TRP A 382 5.35 -17.48 3.46
CA TRP A 382 4.45 -16.62 4.22
C TRP A 382 3.02 -17.18 4.24
N ASP A 383 2.48 -17.50 5.43
CA ASP A 383 1.07 -17.80 5.63
C ASP A 383 0.29 -16.50 5.91
N ALA A 384 -0.51 -16.05 4.95
CA ALA A 384 -1.30 -14.82 5.08
C ALA A 384 -2.40 -14.87 6.16
N LYS A 385 -2.89 -16.07 6.48
CA LYS A 385 -3.95 -16.29 7.47
C LYS A 385 -3.39 -16.29 8.88
N GLU A 386 -2.31 -17.03 9.11
CA GLU A 386 -1.64 -17.12 10.41
C GLU A 386 -0.72 -15.91 10.66
N ARG A 387 -0.35 -15.21 9.59
CA ARG A 387 0.53 -14.04 9.56
C ARG A 387 1.92 -14.36 10.11
N GLU A 388 2.50 -15.45 9.63
CA GLU A 388 3.85 -15.89 9.98
C GLU A 388 4.49 -16.66 8.82
N PHE A 389 5.82 -16.80 8.86
CA PHE A 389 6.56 -17.68 7.97
C PHE A 389 6.51 -19.12 8.50
N GLN A 390 6.13 -20.05 7.62
CA GLN A 390 6.04 -21.47 7.94
C GLN A 390 6.99 -22.28 7.05
N LEU A 391 7.72 -23.21 7.67
CA LEU A 391 8.68 -24.07 6.99
C LEU A 391 7.95 -24.94 5.95
N ILE A 392 8.44 -24.92 4.72
CA ILE A 392 7.96 -25.76 3.62
C ILE A 392 8.70 -27.08 3.67
N GLY A 393 7.97 -28.18 3.86
CA GLY A 393 8.50 -29.52 3.52
C GLY A 393 9.53 -30.13 4.47
N ALA A 394 9.28 -30.14 5.79
CA ALA A 394 9.95 -31.08 6.70
C ALA A 394 9.24 -32.45 6.79
N GLU A 395 8.38 -32.81 5.82
CA GLU A 395 7.82 -34.16 5.74
C GLU A 395 8.68 -35.03 4.81
N GLY A 396 9.59 -35.82 5.42
CA GLY A 396 10.00 -37.09 4.82
C GLY A 396 11.51 -37.31 4.64
N THR A 397 12.20 -37.60 5.74
CA THR A 397 13.23 -38.65 5.76
C THR A 397 13.17 -39.34 7.13
N GLU A 398 12.24 -40.28 7.27
CA GLU A 398 12.39 -41.40 8.23
C GLU A 398 13.17 -42.55 7.58
#